data_AF-A0A4R9B7A4-F1
#
_entry.id   AF-A0A4R9B7A4-F1
#
_cell.length_a   1.000
_cell.length_b   1.000
_cell.length_c   1.000
_cell.angle_alpha   90.00
_cell.angle_beta   90.00
_cell.angle_gamma   90.00
#
_symmetry.space_group_name_H-M   'P 1'
#
loop_
_entity.id
_entity.type
_entity.pdbx_description
1 polymer ?
#
loop_
_entity_poly.entity_id
_entity_poly.type
_entity_poly.pdbx_seq_one_letter_code
_entity_poly.pdbx_strand_id
1 'polypeptide(L)'
;MIDEQPQQKYQVRFDWGLAGFQALAAQADVVILADALPGTDAESGYPTPLAAHQVIAAGFGNRSAVAEWVLARQTEKGDRFAVAVIAVGERRPDGTPRVAVEDLLVAGAVIDALTGLGIDHCSPEAAAASAAFVGLKRALRHLTSASETGQALARAGRELEVEAAGRLDDSCTVLALGEFTFPA
;
A
#
# COMPACT_ATOMS: atom_id res chain seq x y z
N MET A 1 -13.62 25.18 12.69
CA MET A 1 -13.19 24.83 11.33
C MET A 1 -13.96 23.59 10.95
N ILE A 2 -14.63 23.60 9.80
CA ILE A 2 -15.18 22.35 9.24
C ILE A 2 -13.95 21.47 8.98
N ASP A 3 -14.00 20.23 9.44
CA ASP A 3 -12.99 19.22 9.21
C ASP A 3 -13.01 18.87 7.72
N GLU A 4 -12.42 19.72 6.89
CA GLU A 4 -12.35 19.53 5.45
C GLU A 4 -11.44 18.34 5.20
N GLN A 5 -12.02 17.29 4.61
CA GLN A 5 -11.28 16.10 4.20
C GLN A 5 -11.02 16.21 2.70
N PRO A 6 -9.91 16.84 2.27
CA PRO A 6 -9.70 17.28 0.88
C PRO A 6 -9.68 16.12 -0.12
N GLN A 7 -9.38 14.90 0.35
CA GLN A 7 -9.35 13.71 -0.49
C GLN A 7 -10.73 13.05 -0.69
N GLN A 8 -11.78 13.41 0.07
CA GLN A 8 -13.10 12.75 0.04
C GLN A 8 -13.72 12.66 -1.36
N LYS A 9 -13.52 13.69 -2.18
CA LYS A 9 -14.10 13.75 -3.53
C LYS A 9 -13.49 12.75 -4.51
N TYR A 10 -12.31 12.18 -4.21
CA TYR A 10 -11.59 11.24 -5.07
C TYR A 10 -11.93 9.79 -4.75
N GLN A 11 -11.79 8.94 -5.77
CA GLN A 11 -12.18 7.55 -5.73
C GLN A 11 -11.03 6.72 -5.18
N VAL A 12 -9.83 6.96 -5.73
CA VAL A 12 -8.58 6.37 -5.24
C VAL A 12 -7.86 7.42 -4.43
N ARG A 13 -7.62 7.13 -3.16
CA ARG A 13 -6.98 8.01 -2.18
C ARG A 13 -5.71 7.35 -1.67
N PHE A 14 -4.76 8.14 -1.21
CA PHE A 14 -3.48 7.64 -0.73
C PHE A 14 -3.05 8.37 0.54
N ASP A 15 -2.52 7.60 1.49
CA ASP A 15 -1.89 8.12 2.70
C ASP A 15 -0.94 7.08 3.32
N TRP A 16 -0.37 7.39 4.49
CA TRP A 16 0.73 6.64 5.10
C TRP A 16 0.39 6.10 6.50
N GLY A 17 0.79 4.86 6.74
CA GLY A 17 0.80 4.22 8.05
C GLY A 17 -0.53 4.27 8.80
N LEU A 18 -0.47 4.16 10.13
CA LEU A 18 -1.64 4.13 10.99
C LEU A 18 -2.47 5.43 10.92
N ALA A 19 -1.81 6.59 10.84
CA ALA A 19 -2.50 7.87 10.78
C ALA A 19 -3.34 8.00 9.48
N GLY A 20 -2.76 7.62 8.34
CA GLY A 20 -3.46 7.59 7.06
C GLY A 20 -4.59 6.57 7.04
N PHE A 21 -4.38 5.39 7.64
CA PHE A 21 -5.44 4.41 7.85
C PHE A 21 -6.61 5.01 8.62
N GLN A 22 -6.35 5.62 9.78
CA GLN A 22 -7.38 6.25 10.61
C GLN A 22 -8.12 7.38 9.89
N ALA A 23 -7.42 8.14 9.04
CA ALA A 23 -8.00 9.24 8.27
C ALA A 23 -8.93 8.77 7.14
N LEU A 24 -8.59 7.66 6.46
CA LEU A 24 -9.29 7.26 5.23
C LEU A 24 -10.23 6.06 5.38
N ALA A 25 -9.97 5.14 6.32
CA ALA A 25 -10.64 3.83 6.36
C ALA A 25 -12.16 3.90 6.56
N ALA A 26 -12.66 4.87 7.32
CA ALA A 26 -14.09 5.01 7.62
C ALA A 26 -14.96 5.32 6.38
N GLN A 27 -14.36 5.76 5.28
CA GLN A 27 -15.06 6.22 4.07
C GLN A 27 -14.58 5.51 2.81
N ALA A 28 -13.78 4.47 2.98
CA ALA A 28 -13.35 3.60 1.91
C ALA A 28 -14.24 2.35 1.92
N ASP A 29 -14.64 1.90 0.73
CA ASP A 29 -15.24 0.58 0.59
C ASP A 29 -14.17 -0.51 0.77
N VAL A 30 -12.92 -0.23 0.39
CA VAL A 30 -11.75 -1.07 0.66
C VAL A 30 -10.53 -0.24 1.05
N VAL A 31 -9.78 -0.76 2.02
CA VAL A 31 -8.44 -0.30 2.33
C VAL A 31 -7.42 -1.31 1.79
N ILE A 32 -6.43 -0.84 1.06
CA ILE A 32 -5.32 -1.63 0.52
C ILE A 32 -4.07 -1.26 1.31
N LEU A 33 -3.55 -2.17 2.13
CA LEU A 33 -2.26 -1.99 2.78
C LEU A 33 -1.16 -2.39 1.79
N ALA A 34 -0.40 -1.40 1.33
CA ALA A 34 0.74 -1.56 0.47
C ALA A 34 2.00 -1.77 1.32
N ASP A 35 2.50 -2.99 1.29
CA ASP A 35 3.65 -3.44 2.08
C ASP A 35 4.54 -4.32 1.19
N ALA A 36 5.76 -3.86 0.93
CA ALA A 36 6.69 -4.57 0.05
C ALA A 36 7.53 -5.61 0.80
N LEU A 37 7.93 -5.29 2.03
CA LEU A 37 8.92 -6.02 2.80
C LEU A 37 8.48 -6.02 4.25
N PRO A 38 8.52 -7.17 4.94
CA PRO A 38 8.10 -7.21 6.34
C PRO A 38 9.00 -6.31 7.18
N GLY A 39 8.38 -5.64 8.14
CA GLY A 39 9.11 -4.76 9.02
C GLY A 39 10.19 -5.48 9.82
N THR A 40 11.29 -4.78 10.10
CA THR A 40 12.44 -5.39 10.79
C THR A 40 12.27 -5.49 12.30
N ASP A 41 11.32 -4.73 12.86
CA ASP A 41 11.01 -4.65 14.30
C ASP A 41 9.51 -4.89 14.58
N ALA A 42 8.92 -5.93 13.98
CA ALA A 42 7.48 -6.23 14.06
C ALA A 42 6.92 -6.39 15.49
N GLU A 43 7.76 -6.63 16.50
CA GLU A 43 7.33 -6.73 17.90
C GLU A 43 7.07 -5.36 18.58
N SER A 44 7.52 -4.25 17.98
CA SER A 44 7.31 -2.89 18.49
C SER A 44 6.35 -2.12 17.58
N GLY A 45 5.13 -2.62 17.42
CA GLY A 45 4.10 -1.99 16.60
C GLY A 45 2.84 -1.61 17.36
N TYR A 46 1.89 -1.00 16.65
CA TYR A 46 0.55 -0.68 17.12
C TYR A 46 -0.44 -1.74 16.60
N PRO A 47 -0.84 -2.72 17.43
CA PRO A 47 -1.85 -3.70 17.05
C PRO A 47 -3.15 -2.98 16.73
N THR A 48 -3.62 -3.16 15.50
CA THR A 48 -4.76 -2.46 14.94
C THR A 48 -5.78 -3.49 14.46
N PRO A 49 -6.90 -3.66 15.18
CA PRO A 49 -8.01 -4.47 14.70
C PRO A 49 -8.57 -3.88 13.39
N LEU A 50 -8.72 -4.72 12.38
CA LEU A 50 -9.19 -4.30 11.06
C LEU A 50 -10.61 -4.79 10.75
N ALA A 51 -11.19 -5.64 11.59
CA ALA A 51 -12.48 -6.30 11.35
C ALA A 51 -13.68 -5.36 11.09
N ALA A 52 -13.57 -4.07 11.43
CA ALA A 52 -14.58 -3.06 11.10
C ALA A 52 -14.51 -2.54 9.66
N HIS A 53 -13.46 -2.90 8.92
CA HIS A 53 -13.15 -2.44 7.57
C HIS A 53 -12.86 -3.63 6.65
N GLN A 54 -13.09 -3.45 5.35
CA GLN A 54 -12.58 -4.40 4.36
C GLN A 54 -11.15 -4.02 4.01
N VAL A 55 -10.18 -4.80 4.51
CA VAL A 55 -8.76 -4.52 4.32
C VAL A 55 -8.10 -5.67 3.57
N ILE A 56 -7.30 -5.35 2.55
CA ILE A 56 -6.53 -6.33 1.78
C ILE A 56 -5.05 -5.97 1.71
N ALA A 57 -4.20 -6.99 1.64
CA ALA A 57 -2.75 -6.81 1.49
C ALA A 57 -2.34 -6.73 0.02
N ALA A 58 -1.44 -5.79 -0.28
CA ALA A 58 -0.82 -5.65 -1.60
C ALA A 58 0.70 -5.61 -1.48
N GLY A 59 1.35 -6.29 -2.42
CA GLY A 59 2.78 -6.20 -2.72
C GLY A 59 2.97 -6.08 -4.24
N PHE A 60 4.23 -6.06 -4.70
CA PHE A 60 4.51 -6.03 -6.14
C PHE A 60 3.95 -7.26 -6.88
N GLY A 61 3.98 -8.42 -6.22
CA GLY A 61 3.60 -9.70 -6.80
C GLY A 61 2.11 -9.85 -7.12
N ASN A 62 1.23 -9.04 -6.54
CA ASN A 62 -0.23 -9.19 -6.71
C ASN A 62 -0.96 -7.90 -7.14
N ARG A 63 -0.24 -6.87 -7.62
CA ARG A 63 -0.84 -5.58 -7.98
C ARG A 63 -2.00 -5.71 -8.98
N SER A 64 -1.87 -6.56 -10.00
CA SER A 64 -2.91 -6.72 -11.02
C SER A 64 -4.11 -7.47 -10.45
N ALA A 65 -3.88 -8.50 -9.64
CA ALA A 65 -4.95 -9.25 -8.98
C ALA A 65 -5.73 -8.38 -7.99
N VAL A 66 -5.05 -7.50 -7.26
CA VAL A 66 -5.70 -6.51 -6.38
C VAL A 66 -6.57 -5.55 -7.20
N ALA A 67 -6.07 -5.01 -8.31
CA ALA A 67 -6.83 -4.10 -9.16
C ALA A 67 -8.06 -4.77 -9.79
N GLU A 68 -7.91 -6.00 -10.30
CA GLU A 68 -9.01 -6.81 -10.84
C GLU A 68 -10.05 -7.13 -9.77
N TRP A 69 -9.62 -7.44 -8.55
CA TRP A 69 -10.51 -7.67 -7.42
C TRP A 69 -11.33 -6.42 -7.10
N VAL A 70 -10.72 -5.23 -7.10
CA VAL A 70 -11.41 -3.96 -6.87
C VAL A 70 -12.43 -3.69 -7.98
N LEU A 71 -12.07 -3.90 -9.25
CA LEU A 71 -12.98 -3.74 -10.38
C LEU A 71 -14.20 -4.66 -10.27
N ALA A 72 -14.00 -5.91 -9.84
CA ALA A 72 -15.08 -6.86 -9.61
C ALA A 72 -16.04 -6.37 -8.50
N ARG A 73 -15.51 -5.89 -7.37
CA ARG A 73 -16.34 -5.33 -6.27
C ARG A 73 -17.09 -4.07 -6.69
N GLN A 74 -16.47 -3.19 -7.48
CA GLN A 74 -17.15 -2.03 -8.03
C GLN A 74 -18.33 -2.43 -8.91
N THR A 75 -18.12 -3.42 -9.79
CA THR A 75 -19.16 -3.94 -10.67
C THR A 75 -20.33 -4.52 -9.88
N GLU A 76 -20.04 -5.26 -8.81
CA GLU A 76 -21.07 -5.81 -7.90
C GLU A 76 -21.83 -4.72 -7.15
N LYS A 77 -21.14 -3.66 -6.70
CA LYS A 77 -21.77 -2.53 -6.00
C LYS A 77 -22.69 -1.72 -6.93
N GLY A 78 -22.36 -1.62 -8.22
CA GLY A 78 -23.14 -0.85 -9.21
C GLY A 78 -23.09 0.67 -8.99
N ASP A 79 -22.16 1.14 -8.16
CA ASP A 79 -21.91 2.55 -7.85
C ASP A 79 -20.40 2.73 -7.60
N ARG A 80 -19.97 3.97 -7.38
CA ARG A 80 -18.59 4.32 -7.05
C ARG A 80 -18.07 3.49 -5.88
N PHE A 81 -16.92 2.85 -6.11
CA PHE A 81 -16.20 2.07 -5.12
C PHE A 81 -14.98 2.84 -4.63
N ALA A 82 -15.02 3.36 -3.40
CA ALA A 82 -13.98 4.17 -2.80
C ALA A 82 -12.83 3.29 -2.31
N VAL A 83 -11.62 3.61 -2.74
CA VAL A 83 -10.38 2.87 -2.47
C VAL A 83 -9.42 3.76 -1.69
N ALA A 84 -8.98 3.31 -0.52
CA ALA A 84 -7.87 3.92 0.21
C ALA A 84 -6.64 3.02 0.10
N VAL A 85 -5.56 3.54 -0.48
CA VAL A 85 -4.26 2.85 -0.53
C VAL A 85 -3.37 3.42 0.56
N ILE A 86 -2.92 2.58 1.48
CA ILE A 86 -2.08 2.99 2.61
C ILE A 86 -0.72 2.36 2.43
N ALA A 87 0.32 3.15 2.15
CA ALA A 87 1.68 2.68 2.27
C ALA A 87 2.00 2.50 3.75
N VAL A 88 2.34 1.28 4.16
CA VAL A 88 2.54 0.95 5.59
C VAL A 88 3.64 1.81 6.19
N GLY A 89 4.74 1.98 5.45
CA GLY A 89 5.88 2.75 5.92
C GLY A 89 6.66 1.98 6.96
N GLU A 90 7.62 2.65 7.58
CA GLU A 90 8.46 2.06 8.61
C GLU A 90 8.73 3.07 9.72
N ARG A 91 9.54 2.70 10.71
CA ARG A 91 9.97 3.61 11.77
C ARG A 91 11.45 3.97 11.66
N ARG A 92 11.78 5.19 12.09
CA ARG A 92 13.16 5.57 12.43
C ARG A 92 13.50 5.15 13.87
N PRO A 93 14.79 5.06 14.23
CA PRO A 93 15.22 4.77 15.60
C PRO A 93 14.73 5.75 16.66
N ASP A 94 14.48 7.02 16.29
CA ASP A 94 13.94 8.06 17.19
C ASP A 94 12.43 7.96 17.42
N GLY A 95 11.82 7.07 16.67
CA GLY A 95 10.45 6.70 16.79
C GLY A 95 9.48 7.36 15.82
N THR A 96 9.99 8.17 14.91
CA THR A 96 9.19 8.89 13.92
C THR A 96 8.87 8.02 12.69
N PRO A 97 7.73 8.26 12.00
CA PRO A 97 7.43 7.57 10.75
C PRO A 97 8.49 7.81 9.68
N ARG A 98 8.97 6.72 9.08
CA ARG A 98 9.83 6.69 7.90
C ARG A 98 8.99 6.40 6.67
N VAL A 99 9.21 7.20 5.63
CA VAL A 99 8.75 6.94 4.28
C VAL A 99 9.54 5.73 3.74
N ALA A 100 8.93 4.54 3.78
CA ALA A 100 9.47 3.37 3.10
C ALA A 100 9.24 3.54 1.59
N VAL A 101 10.33 3.65 0.82
CA VAL A 101 10.26 3.89 -0.63
C VAL A 101 9.68 2.68 -1.35
N GLU A 102 9.95 1.48 -0.85
CA GLU A 102 9.41 0.22 -1.33
C GLU A 102 7.88 0.16 -1.21
N ASP A 103 7.30 0.63 -0.11
CA ASP A 103 5.84 0.66 0.10
C ASP A 103 5.17 1.73 -0.74
N LEU A 104 5.82 2.90 -0.90
CA LEU A 104 5.36 3.91 -1.87
C LEU A 104 5.27 3.32 -3.27
N LEU A 105 6.28 2.56 -3.67
CA LEU A 105 6.33 1.94 -4.98
C LEU A 105 5.27 0.85 -5.13
N VAL A 106 4.97 0.07 -4.09
CA VAL A 106 3.84 -0.88 -4.10
C VAL A 106 2.52 -0.14 -4.24
N ALA A 107 2.30 0.90 -3.43
CA ALA A 107 1.09 1.71 -3.50
C ALA A 107 0.91 2.30 -4.91
N GLY A 108 1.98 2.88 -5.46
CA GLY A 108 2.00 3.39 -6.83
C GLY A 108 1.72 2.31 -7.88
N ALA A 109 2.24 1.09 -7.70
CA ALA A 109 2.01 -0.04 -8.59
C ALA A 109 0.55 -0.49 -8.62
N VAL A 110 -0.12 -0.49 -7.46
CA VAL A 110 -1.55 -0.79 -7.34
C VAL A 110 -2.38 0.32 -7.99
N ILE A 111 -2.05 1.59 -7.73
CA ILE A 111 -2.78 2.74 -8.30
C ILE A 111 -2.62 2.79 -9.83
N ASP A 112 -1.43 2.50 -10.36
CA ASP A 112 -1.18 2.35 -11.80
C ASP A 112 -2.03 1.21 -12.39
N ALA A 113 -2.11 0.06 -11.71
CA ALA A 113 -2.94 -1.06 -12.14
C ALA A 113 -4.44 -0.70 -12.15
N LEU A 114 -4.94 -0.01 -11.11
CA LEU A 114 -6.33 0.49 -11.04
C LEU A 114 -6.63 1.47 -12.18
N THR A 115 -5.70 2.40 -12.44
CA THR A 115 -5.81 3.36 -13.55
C THR A 115 -5.90 2.64 -14.89
N GLY A 116 -5.09 1.59 -15.09
CA GLY A 116 -5.13 0.76 -16.30
C GLY A 116 -6.47 0.03 -16.52
N LEU A 117 -7.27 -0.17 -15.46
CA LEU A 117 -8.62 -0.73 -15.52
C LEU A 117 -9.73 0.35 -15.59
N GLY A 118 -9.37 1.63 -15.72
CA GLY A 118 -10.32 2.73 -15.79
C GLY A 118 -10.81 3.26 -14.43
N ILE A 119 -10.17 2.88 -13.32
CA ILE A 119 -10.42 3.43 -11.99
C ILE A 119 -9.36 4.52 -11.74
N ASP A 120 -9.55 5.68 -12.38
CA ASP A 120 -8.50 6.71 -12.55
C ASP A 120 -8.79 8.04 -11.84
N HIS A 121 -9.93 8.17 -11.15
CA HIS A 121 -10.26 9.37 -10.37
C HIS A 121 -9.48 9.43 -9.04
N CYS A 122 -8.17 9.69 -9.17
CA CYS A 122 -7.19 9.69 -8.09
C CYS A 122 -7.09 11.05 -7.38
N SER A 123 -6.76 11.02 -6.08
CA SER A 123 -6.26 12.20 -5.38
C SER A 123 -4.88 12.63 -5.88
N PRO A 124 -4.44 13.88 -5.67
CA PRO A 124 -3.10 14.32 -6.03
C PRO A 124 -2.01 13.44 -5.40
N GLU A 125 -2.22 13.00 -4.16
CA GLU A 125 -1.32 12.12 -3.42
C GLU A 125 -1.22 10.74 -4.10
N ALA A 126 -2.37 10.17 -4.51
CA ALA A 126 -2.40 8.90 -5.22
C ALA A 126 -1.76 9.00 -6.61
N ALA A 127 -2.01 10.10 -7.34
CA ALA A 127 -1.40 10.36 -8.63
C ALA A 127 0.13 10.50 -8.53
N ALA A 128 0.64 11.16 -7.49
CA ALA A 128 2.07 11.29 -7.23
C ALA A 128 2.72 9.93 -6.94
N ALA A 129 2.08 9.08 -6.12
CA ALA A 129 2.55 7.73 -5.85
C ALA A 129 2.60 6.86 -7.12
N SER A 130 1.55 6.91 -7.95
CA SER A 130 1.51 6.23 -9.24
C SER A 130 2.63 6.71 -10.17
N ALA A 131 2.83 8.02 -10.30
CA ALA A 131 3.90 8.58 -11.12
C ALA A 131 5.30 8.14 -10.66
N ALA A 132 5.53 8.05 -9.35
CA ALA A 132 6.78 7.53 -8.80
C ALA A 132 7.03 6.07 -9.25
N PHE A 133 6.03 5.19 -9.12
CA PHE A 133 6.15 3.82 -9.63
C PHE A 133 6.39 3.79 -11.14
N VAL A 134 5.59 4.50 -11.94
CA VAL A 134 5.69 4.49 -13.40
C VAL A 134 7.08 4.92 -13.86
N GLY A 135 7.66 5.96 -13.24
CA GLY A 135 9.00 6.46 -13.54
C GLY A 135 10.12 5.50 -13.11
N LEU A 136 9.90 4.72 -12.05
CA LEU A 136 10.94 3.93 -11.38
C LEU A 136 10.81 2.41 -11.60
N LYS A 137 9.73 1.91 -12.19
CA LYS A 137 9.43 0.47 -12.31
C LYS A 137 10.50 -0.37 -12.99
N ARG A 138 11.34 0.23 -13.85
CA ARG A 138 12.48 -0.47 -14.49
C ARG A 138 13.63 -0.76 -13.53
N ALA A 139 13.74 0.01 -12.45
CA ALA A 139 14.76 -0.13 -11.41
C ALA A 139 14.20 -0.78 -10.13
N LEU A 140 12.98 -1.31 -10.15
CA LEU A 140 12.24 -1.72 -8.96
C LEU A 140 13.05 -2.65 -8.05
N ARG A 141 13.59 -3.74 -8.59
CA ARG A 141 14.40 -4.70 -7.82
C ARG A 141 15.60 -4.04 -7.12
N HIS A 142 16.25 -3.11 -7.81
CA HIS A 142 17.38 -2.38 -7.24
C HIS A 142 16.93 -1.41 -6.14
N LEU A 143 15.82 -0.70 -6.34
CA LEU A 143 15.28 0.22 -5.33
C LEU A 143 14.78 -0.52 -4.09
N THR A 144 14.13 -1.68 -4.26
CA THR A 144 13.72 -2.54 -3.14
C THR A 144 14.91 -3.07 -2.38
N SER A 145 15.97 -3.55 -3.06
CA SER A 145 17.16 -4.06 -2.36
C SER A 145 18.01 -2.95 -1.74
N ALA A 146 18.01 -1.75 -2.32
CA ALA A 146 18.71 -0.59 -1.82
C ALA A 146 17.90 0.20 -0.77
N SER A 147 16.63 -0.13 -0.51
CA SER A 147 15.85 0.53 0.53
C SER A 147 16.44 0.27 1.91
N GLU A 148 16.09 1.10 2.90
CA GLU A 148 16.58 0.90 4.27
C GLU A 148 16.14 -0.47 4.82
N THR A 149 14.89 -0.88 4.59
CA THR A 149 14.36 -2.19 5.01
C THR A 149 15.04 -3.31 4.23
N GLY A 150 15.22 -3.17 2.91
CA GLY A 150 15.91 -4.17 2.07
C GLY A 150 17.35 -4.39 2.51
N GLN A 151 18.09 -3.32 2.82
CA GLN A 151 19.45 -3.41 3.34
C GLN A 151 19.49 -4.03 4.74
N ALA A 152 18.53 -3.71 5.61
CA ALA A 152 18.45 -4.29 6.95
C ALA A 152 18.14 -5.80 6.89
N LEU A 153 17.20 -6.23 6.05
CA LEU A 153 16.91 -7.64 5.79
C LEU A 153 18.11 -8.38 5.19
N ALA A 154 18.82 -7.76 4.24
CA ALA A 154 20.05 -8.34 3.69
C ALA A 154 21.13 -8.52 4.77
N ARG A 155 21.35 -7.52 5.64
CA ARG A 155 22.28 -7.67 6.78
C ARG A 155 21.86 -8.78 7.76
N ALA A 156 20.58 -9.11 7.81
CA ALA A 156 20.03 -10.22 8.60
C ALA A 156 20.04 -11.57 7.85
N GLY A 157 20.64 -11.67 6.65
CA GLY A 157 20.70 -12.90 5.86
C GLY A 157 19.37 -13.30 5.20
N ARG A 158 18.47 -12.32 4.98
CA ARG A 158 17.15 -12.50 4.36
C ARG A 158 17.11 -11.98 2.91
N GLU A 159 18.21 -12.07 2.18
CA GLU A 159 18.33 -11.53 0.81
C GLU A 159 17.31 -12.14 -0.16
N LEU A 160 17.06 -13.46 -0.05
CA LEU A 160 16.10 -14.17 -0.91
C LEU A 160 14.67 -13.61 -0.79
N GLU A 161 14.31 -13.11 0.39
CA GLU A 161 13.01 -12.50 0.63
C GLU A 161 12.89 -11.14 -0.05
N VAL A 162 13.96 -10.35 0.00
CA VAL A 162 14.05 -9.05 -0.69
C VAL A 162 13.99 -9.25 -2.21
N GLU A 163 14.71 -10.25 -2.73
CA GLU A 163 14.66 -10.61 -4.16
C GLU A 163 13.27 -11.08 -4.59
N ALA A 164 12.59 -11.84 -3.72
CA ALA A 164 11.25 -12.33 -3.96
C ALA A 164 10.22 -11.20 -3.99
N ALA A 165 10.29 -10.28 -3.03
CA ALA A 165 9.41 -9.11 -2.96
C ALA A 165 9.44 -8.28 -4.25
N GLY A 166 10.62 -8.10 -4.88
CA GLY A 166 10.76 -7.31 -6.10
C GLY A 166 10.18 -7.91 -7.39
N ARG A 167 9.44 -9.02 -7.33
CA ARG A 167 8.76 -9.62 -8.49
C ARG A 167 7.39 -8.97 -8.70
N LEU A 168 7.07 -8.65 -9.96
CA LEU A 168 5.78 -8.08 -10.34
C LEU A 168 4.86 -9.18 -10.84
N ASP A 169 3.61 -9.17 -10.36
CA ASP A 169 2.50 -9.99 -10.86
C ASP A 169 2.81 -11.51 -10.94
N ASP A 170 3.55 -12.04 -9.98
CA ASP A 170 3.83 -13.49 -9.85
C ASP A 170 2.82 -14.23 -8.93
N SER A 171 1.81 -13.53 -8.44
CA SER A 171 0.76 -14.04 -7.55
C SER A 171 -0.61 -13.47 -7.94
N CYS A 172 -1.63 -14.34 -7.95
CA CYS A 172 -3.03 -13.94 -8.10
C CYS A 172 -3.80 -13.87 -6.77
N THR A 173 -3.09 -14.03 -5.64
CA THR A 173 -3.72 -14.07 -4.32
C THR A 173 -4.04 -12.67 -3.80
N VAL A 174 -5.29 -12.47 -3.38
CA VAL A 174 -5.73 -11.28 -2.65
C VAL A 174 -6.11 -11.70 -1.23
N LEU A 175 -5.32 -11.28 -0.25
CA LEU A 175 -5.49 -11.65 1.15
C LEU A 175 -6.30 -10.57 1.88
N ALA A 176 -7.42 -10.96 2.50
CA ALA A 176 -8.15 -10.10 3.43
C ALA A 176 -7.53 -10.18 4.84
N LEU A 177 -7.39 -9.03 5.49
CA LEU A 177 -6.77 -8.89 6.81
C LEU A 177 -7.82 -8.58 7.88
N GLY A 178 -7.83 -9.34 8.97
CA GLY A 178 -8.68 -9.09 10.15
C GLY A 178 -8.00 -8.26 11.23
N GLU A 179 -6.68 -8.30 11.27
CA GLU A 179 -5.81 -7.55 12.18
C GLU A 179 -4.49 -7.23 11.48
N PHE A 180 -3.84 -6.14 11.89
CA PHE A 180 -2.53 -5.75 11.40
C PHE A 180 -1.79 -4.96 12.47
N THR A 181 -0.46 -5.04 12.47
CA THR A 181 0.38 -4.29 13.40
C THR A 181 1.16 -3.26 12.61
N PHE A 182 0.75 -1.99 12.69
CA PHE A 182 1.49 -0.90 12.06
C PHE A 182 2.80 -0.67 12.82
N PRO A 183 3.91 -0.31 12.14
CA PRO A 183 5.14 0.08 12.82
C PRO A 183 4.87 1.22 13.82
N ALA A 184 5.25 1.04 15.08
CA ALA A 184 5.02 2.01 16.15
C ALA A 184 6.27 2.79 16.43
#